data_AF-A0A6A5R440-F1
#
_entry.id   AF-A0A6A5R440-F1
#
_cell.length_a   1.000
_cell.length_b   1.000
_cell.length_c   1.000
_cell.angle_alpha   90.00
_cell.angle_beta   90.00
_cell.angle_gamma   90.00
#
_symmetry.space_group_name_H-M   'P 1'
#
loop_
_entity.id
_entity.type
_entity.pdbx_description
1 polymer ?
#
loop_
_entity_poly.entity_id
_entity_poly.type
_entity_poly.pdbx_seq_one_letter_code
_entity_poly.pdbx_strand_id
1 'polypeptide(L)'
;MYVGHSINLYNRISSYFMPSILKTKASRVLRYLNKNGFSNIKLTIYIMKDNSSLEQVVELEQQFIDRLNPNLNVDLVASGSGHHEPMSQEMREKLRKQRGTTIYMYNVKDLFLLYAFDSKQQAYDLINIHHNTLNDCLNSGNIYLDTYFFSLDLIEESPETNLIPSDQIKSLVSDKRNVYNVKHPAAKSILAEFKNEPKKNLEFNSLNSLAKHLKGDRQVIREYLKGEKSGYYRGK
;
A
#
# COMPACT_ATOMS: atom_id res chain seq x y z
N MET A 1 8.77 21.87 -25.34
CA MET A 1 9.23 23.03 -24.56
C MET A 1 8.78 22.86 -23.13
N TYR A 2 9.65 23.20 -22.17
CA TYR A 2 9.40 23.07 -20.74
C TYR A 2 9.90 24.33 -20.04
N VAL A 3 9.14 24.83 -19.07
CA VAL A 3 9.53 25.95 -18.21
C VAL A 3 9.55 25.46 -16.77
N GLY A 4 10.57 25.84 -16.01
CA GLY A 4 10.80 25.39 -14.64
C GLY A 4 11.62 26.41 -13.86
N HIS A 5 11.31 26.63 -12.58
CA HIS A 5 12.15 27.42 -11.68
C HIS A 5 12.90 26.57 -10.64
N SER A 6 13.95 27.10 -10.02
CA SER A 6 14.54 26.51 -8.82
C SER A 6 15.34 27.52 -8.03
N ILE A 7 15.33 27.36 -6.70
CA ILE A 7 16.29 28.04 -5.82
C ILE A 7 17.71 27.49 -6.05
N ASN A 8 17.85 26.18 -6.30
CA ASN A 8 19.13 25.54 -6.62
C ASN A 8 19.14 25.08 -8.09
N LEU A 9 19.45 26.02 -8.98
CA LEU A 9 19.53 25.77 -10.42
C LEU A 9 20.53 24.66 -10.77
N TYR A 10 21.68 24.60 -10.08
CA TYR A 10 22.70 23.58 -10.33
C TYR A 10 22.14 22.17 -10.14
N ASN A 11 21.49 21.91 -9.00
CA ASN A 11 20.91 20.60 -8.71
C ASN A 11 19.77 20.27 -9.68
N ARG A 12 18.87 21.22 -9.94
CA ARG A 12 17.74 20.99 -10.86
C ARG A 12 18.21 20.69 -12.28
N ILE A 13 19.14 21.49 -12.81
CA ILE A 13 19.65 21.30 -14.17
C ILE A 13 20.42 19.98 -14.26
N SER A 14 21.34 19.72 -13.34
CA SER A 14 22.13 18.48 -13.32
C SER A 14 21.24 17.24 -13.27
N SER A 15 20.12 17.30 -12.54
CA SER A 15 19.19 16.18 -12.43
C SER A 15 18.63 15.70 -13.78
N TYR A 16 18.45 16.60 -14.76
CA TYR A 16 17.96 16.25 -16.09
C TYR A 16 18.98 15.43 -16.91
N PHE A 17 20.26 15.49 -16.55
CA PHE A 17 21.36 14.79 -17.21
C PHE A 17 21.84 13.56 -16.44
N MET A 18 21.38 13.36 -15.20
CA MET A 18 21.73 12.19 -14.39
C MET A 18 21.02 10.93 -14.90
N PRO A 19 21.75 9.87 -15.31
CA PRO A 19 21.13 8.65 -15.84
C PRO A 19 20.18 7.97 -14.84
N SER A 20 20.50 8.00 -13.55
CA SER A 20 19.67 7.44 -12.48
C SER A 20 18.29 8.10 -12.41
N ILE A 21 18.23 9.43 -12.57
CA ILE A 21 16.99 10.22 -12.54
C ILE A 21 16.26 10.10 -13.88
N LEU A 22 16.99 10.22 -15.00
CA LEU A 22 16.41 10.15 -16.34
C LEU A 22 15.70 8.81 -16.61
N LYS A 23 16.20 7.70 -16.05
CA LYS A 23 15.58 6.37 -16.13
C LYS A 23 14.23 6.27 -15.42
N THR A 24 13.97 7.09 -14.39
CA THR A 24 12.71 7.03 -13.62
C THR A 24 11.49 7.40 -14.47
N LYS A 25 11.69 8.23 -15.50
CA LYS A 25 10.59 8.71 -16.38
C LYS A 25 9.44 9.37 -15.61
N ALA A 26 9.70 9.90 -14.42
CA ALA A 26 8.67 10.39 -13.50
C ALA A 26 7.86 11.57 -14.09
N SER A 27 8.53 12.56 -14.68
CA SER A 27 7.90 13.74 -15.28
C SER A 27 7.87 13.68 -16.82
N ARG A 28 6.98 14.48 -17.45
CA ARG A 28 6.88 14.57 -18.93
C ARG A 28 8.19 15.03 -19.56
N VAL A 29 8.90 15.98 -18.95
CA VAL A 29 10.21 16.43 -19.44
C VAL A 29 11.25 15.31 -19.39
N LEU A 30 11.32 14.53 -18.31
CA LEU A 30 12.25 13.38 -18.23
C LEU A 30 11.90 12.30 -19.24
N ARG A 31 10.61 12.01 -19.47
CA ARG A 31 10.17 11.08 -20.53
C ARG A 31 10.61 11.56 -21.92
N TYR A 32 10.46 12.85 -22.19
CA TYR A 32 10.87 13.45 -23.46
C TYR A 32 12.38 13.36 -23.66
N LEU A 33 13.17 13.75 -22.66
CA LEU A 33 14.64 13.68 -22.69
C LEU A 33 15.13 12.23 -22.84
N ASN A 34 14.53 11.28 -22.13
CA ASN A 34 14.90 9.87 -22.23
C ASN A 34 14.61 9.29 -23.62
N LYS A 35 13.50 9.70 -24.25
CA LYS A 35 13.11 9.21 -25.59
C LYS A 35 13.92 9.84 -26.72
N ASN A 36 14.17 11.15 -26.64
CA ASN A 36 14.73 11.92 -27.75
C ASN A 36 16.21 12.28 -27.58
N GLY A 37 16.81 11.98 -26.43
CA GLY A 37 18.18 12.40 -26.11
C GLY A 37 18.31 13.91 -25.97
N PHE A 38 19.53 14.43 -26.23
CA PHE A 38 19.88 15.85 -26.00
C PHE A 38 20.34 16.59 -27.26
N SER A 39 20.29 15.96 -28.45
CA SER A 39 20.90 16.49 -29.67
C SER A 39 20.22 17.74 -30.24
N ASN A 40 18.93 17.96 -29.94
CA ASN A 40 18.14 19.09 -30.45
C ASN A 40 17.45 19.88 -29.31
N ILE A 41 18.20 20.17 -28.24
CA ILE A 41 17.68 20.86 -27.07
C ILE A 41 18.43 22.17 -26.85
N LYS A 42 17.65 23.23 -26.62
CA LYS A 42 18.17 24.53 -26.20
C LYS A 42 17.79 24.77 -24.74
N LEU A 43 18.79 24.90 -23.88
CA LEU A 43 18.61 25.33 -22.49
C LEU A 43 18.85 26.83 -22.41
N THR A 44 17.89 27.56 -21.85
CA THR A 44 18.03 29.00 -21.53
C THR A 44 17.87 29.15 -20.03
N ILE A 45 18.83 29.81 -19.38
CA ILE A 45 18.86 29.99 -17.93
C ILE A 45 18.69 31.47 -17.62
N TYR A 46 17.68 31.80 -16.82
CA TYR A 46 17.48 33.14 -16.27
C TYR A 46 17.89 33.12 -14.81
N ILE A 47 18.92 33.91 -14.46
CA ILE A 47 19.43 34.04 -13.10
C ILE A 47 18.81 35.31 -12.50
N MET A 48 18.03 35.14 -11.44
CA MET A 48 17.47 36.24 -10.66
C MET A 48 18.49 36.75 -9.63
N LYS A 49 18.26 37.94 -9.07
CA LYS A 49 19.12 38.50 -8.03
C LYS A 49 19.00 37.66 -6.76
N ASP A 50 20.07 37.59 -5.98
CA ASP A 50 20.12 36.78 -4.76
C ASP A 50 19.08 37.19 -3.69
N ASN A 51 18.57 38.41 -3.77
CA ASN A 51 17.53 38.94 -2.89
C ASN A 51 16.10 38.80 -3.45
N SER A 52 15.91 38.10 -4.58
CA SER A 52 14.59 37.83 -5.13
C SER A 52 13.81 36.87 -4.23
N SER A 53 12.53 37.18 -4.02
CA SER A 53 11.65 36.31 -3.24
C SER A 53 11.19 35.10 -4.06
N LEU A 54 10.71 34.06 -3.37
CA LEU A 54 10.17 32.88 -4.04
C LEU A 54 8.94 33.24 -4.90
N GLU A 55 8.12 34.17 -4.42
CA GLU A 55 6.95 34.67 -5.15
C GLU A 55 7.37 35.28 -6.49
N GLN A 56 8.40 36.12 -6.51
CA GLN A 56 8.94 36.70 -7.75
C GLN A 56 9.45 35.64 -8.73
N VAL A 57 10.05 34.56 -8.21
CA VAL A 57 10.54 33.44 -9.01
C VAL A 57 9.37 32.66 -9.64
N VAL A 58 8.30 32.41 -8.87
CA VAL A 58 7.09 31.73 -9.34
C VAL A 58 6.32 32.60 -10.33
N GLU A 59 6.21 33.91 -10.08
CA GLU A 59 5.60 34.88 -11.00
C GLU A 59 6.33 34.89 -12.35
N LEU A 60 7.66 34.87 -12.35
CA LEU A 60 8.45 34.82 -13.58
C LEU A 60 8.23 33.49 -14.34
N GLU A 61 8.16 32.36 -13.63
CA GLU A 61 7.80 31.08 -14.25
C GLU A 61 6.42 31.14 -14.90
N GLN A 62 5.42 31.69 -14.19
CA GLN A 62 4.07 31.86 -14.71
C GLN A 62 4.05 32.71 -15.97
N GLN A 63 4.74 33.86 -15.97
CA GLN A 63 4.85 34.73 -17.15
C GLN A 63 5.40 33.99 -18.38
N PHE A 64 6.41 33.12 -18.20
CA PHE A 64 6.94 32.31 -19.29
C PHE A 64 5.98 31.19 -19.70
N ILE A 65 5.28 30.55 -18.76
CA ILE A 65 4.27 29.52 -19.09
C ILE A 65 3.15 30.15 -19.93
N ASP A 66 2.60 31.29 -19.50
CA ASP A 66 1.51 31.98 -20.18
C ASP A 66 1.91 32.43 -21.57
N ARG A 67 3.12 33.00 -21.71
CA ARG A 67 3.62 33.52 -22.98
C ARG A 67 3.98 32.42 -23.96
N LEU A 68 4.58 31.33 -23.50
CA LEU A 68 5.18 30.31 -24.35
C LEU A 68 4.28 29.09 -24.57
N ASN A 69 3.27 28.88 -23.72
CA ASN A 69 2.37 27.72 -23.73
C ASN A 69 3.14 26.37 -23.85
N PRO A 70 4.01 26.04 -22.88
CA PRO A 70 4.92 24.90 -22.98
C PRO A 70 4.20 23.55 -22.91
N ASN A 71 4.37 22.72 -23.94
CA ASN A 71 3.71 21.42 -24.06
C ASN A 71 4.22 20.30 -23.10
N LEU A 72 5.35 20.50 -22.43
CA LEU A 72 5.90 19.52 -21.47
C LEU A 72 5.54 19.86 -20.01
N ASN A 73 5.01 21.05 -19.73
CA ASN A 73 4.40 21.35 -18.44
C ASN A 73 3.04 20.63 -18.36
N VAL A 74 2.79 19.96 -17.24
CA VAL A 74 1.50 19.26 -17.01
C VAL A 74 0.50 20.25 -16.44
N ASP A 75 0.94 20.99 -15.42
CA ASP A 75 0.19 22.08 -14.80
C ASP A 75 0.64 23.39 -15.46
N LEU A 76 -0.33 24.17 -15.94
CA LEU A 76 -0.09 25.50 -16.53
C LEU A 76 -0.11 26.62 -15.50
N VAL A 77 -0.35 26.27 -14.24
CA VAL A 77 -0.19 27.17 -13.10
C VAL A 77 1.14 26.83 -12.44
N ALA A 78 2.03 27.81 -12.38
CA ALA A 78 3.31 27.72 -11.71
C ALA A 78 3.06 27.50 -10.21
N SER A 79 3.57 26.39 -9.69
CA SER A 79 3.53 26.07 -8.27
C SER A 79 4.88 25.55 -7.83
N GLY A 80 5.21 25.81 -6.56
CA GLY A 80 6.51 25.52 -5.98
C GLY A 80 6.92 24.05 -6.14
N SER A 81 8.17 23.84 -6.54
CA SER A 81 8.91 22.57 -6.42
C SER A 81 8.51 21.37 -7.30
N GLY A 82 7.76 21.50 -8.40
CA GLY A 82 7.62 20.42 -9.39
C GLY A 82 7.07 19.07 -8.86
N HIS A 83 6.56 19.07 -7.63
CA HIS A 83 5.75 18.03 -7.04
C HIS A 83 4.32 18.49 -7.23
N HIS A 84 3.53 17.68 -7.93
CA HIS A 84 2.12 17.97 -8.13
C HIS A 84 1.44 18.14 -6.77
N GLU A 85 0.55 19.13 -6.67
CA GLU A 85 -0.37 19.19 -5.55
C GLU A 85 -1.13 17.86 -5.47
N PRO A 86 -1.36 17.34 -4.25
CA PRO A 86 -2.15 16.12 -4.08
C PRO A 86 -3.49 16.29 -4.80
N MET A 87 -3.87 15.29 -5.60
CA MET A 87 -5.18 15.28 -6.28
C MET A 87 -6.30 15.59 -5.28
N SER A 88 -7.24 16.46 -5.68
CA SER A 88 -8.38 16.84 -4.85
C SER A 88 -9.20 15.61 -4.43
N GLN A 89 -9.81 15.70 -3.24
CA GLN A 89 -10.61 14.61 -2.70
C GLN A 89 -11.76 14.21 -3.63
N GLU A 90 -12.43 15.18 -4.25
CA GLU A 90 -13.49 14.96 -5.25
C GLU A 90 -13.00 14.16 -6.47
N MET A 91 -11.83 14.50 -7.01
CA MET A 91 -11.24 13.78 -8.15
C MET A 91 -10.81 12.36 -7.75
N ARG A 92 -10.33 12.17 -6.52
CA ARG A 92 -10.01 10.83 -5.99
C ARG A 92 -11.26 9.97 -5.89
N GLU A 93 -12.35 10.51 -5.37
CA GLU A 93 -13.63 9.82 -5.25
C GLU A 93 -14.22 9.45 -6.62
N LYS A 94 -14.18 10.38 -7.57
CA LYS A 94 -14.61 10.12 -8.95
C LYS A 94 -13.81 9.01 -9.61
N LEU A 95 -12.47 9.04 -9.50
CA LEU A 95 -11.62 7.99 -10.04
C LEU A 95 -11.80 6.65 -9.33
N ARG A 96 -12.03 6.67 -8.01
CA ARG A 96 -12.31 5.47 -7.23
C ARG A 96 -13.60 4.80 -7.71
N LYS A 97 -14.67 5.55 -7.96
CA LYS A 97 -15.91 5.01 -8.52
C LYS A 97 -15.76 4.49 -9.96
N GLN A 98 -14.89 5.11 -10.76
CA GLN A 98 -14.68 4.71 -12.16
C GLN A 98 -13.75 3.52 -12.34
N ARG A 99 -12.76 3.34 -11.47
CA ARG A 99 -11.66 2.36 -11.65
C ARG A 99 -11.48 1.40 -10.48
N GLY A 100 -12.15 1.66 -9.36
CA GLY A 100 -12.07 0.83 -8.17
C GLY A 100 -12.74 -0.52 -8.39
N THR A 101 -12.21 -1.54 -7.71
CA THR A 101 -12.86 -2.84 -7.63
C THR A 101 -13.85 -2.81 -6.48
N THR A 102 -15.14 -2.87 -6.81
CA THR A 102 -16.21 -2.91 -5.80
C THR A 102 -16.06 -4.12 -4.90
N ILE A 103 -16.37 -3.94 -3.61
CA ILE A 103 -16.37 -5.00 -2.61
C ILE A 103 -17.69 -4.97 -1.87
N TYR A 104 -18.33 -6.11 -1.78
CA TYR A 104 -19.60 -6.28 -1.10
C TYR A 104 -19.36 -6.89 0.27
N MET A 105 -20.01 -6.35 1.29
CA MET A 105 -19.96 -6.86 2.66
C MET A 105 -21.34 -7.31 3.10
N TYR A 106 -21.42 -8.56 3.54
CA TYR A 106 -22.64 -9.23 3.95
C TYR A 106 -22.59 -9.62 5.42
N ASN A 107 -23.74 -9.69 6.06
CA ASN A 107 -23.86 -10.41 7.34
C ASN A 107 -23.95 -11.92 7.07
N VAL A 108 -23.13 -12.72 7.75
CA VAL A 108 -23.10 -14.17 7.54
C VAL A 108 -24.38 -14.87 7.97
N LYS A 109 -25.12 -14.32 8.94
CA LYS A 109 -26.30 -14.99 9.50
C LYS A 109 -27.49 -15.06 8.53
N ASP A 110 -27.73 -13.97 7.83
CA ASP A 110 -28.88 -13.74 6.95
C ASP A 110 -28.48 -13.50 5.50
N LEU A 111 -27.18 -13.38 5.22
CA LEU A 111 -26.60 -13.04 3.91
C LEU A 111 -27.10 -11.70 3.36
N PHE A 112 -27.57 -10.80 4.22
CA PHE A 112 -27.98 -9.47 3.80
C PHE A 112 -26.79 -8.59 3.44
N LEU A 113 -26.90 -7.92 2.29
CA LEU A 113 -25.90 -6.93 1.87
C LEU A 113 -25.97 -5.72 2.79
N LEU A 114 -24.90 -5.50 3.56
CA LEU A 114 -24.79 -4.38 4.50
C LEU A 114 -24.20 -3.13 3.84
N TYR A 115 -23.19 -3.32 2.99
CA TYR A 115 -22.47 -2.22 2.37
C TYR A 115 -21.73 -2.64 1.10
N ALA A 116 -21.61 -1.70 0.15
CA ALA A 116 -20.77 -1.85 -1.04
C ALA A 116 -19.67 -0.77 -1.01
N PHE A 117 -18.41 -1.20 -0.93
CA PHE A 117 -17.25 -0.34 -1.01
C PHE A 117 -16.86 -0.14 -2.48
N ASP A 118 -16.59 1.09 -2.89
CA ASP A 118 -16.10 1.46 -4.22
C ASP A 118 -14.67 0.91 -4.48
N SER A 119 -13.89 0.59 -3.43
CA SER A 119 -12.58 -0.03 -3.57
C SER A 119 -12.06 -0.70 -2.30
N LYS A 120 -11.04 -1.56 -2.45
CA LYS A 120 -10.22 -2.09 -1.33
C LYS A 120 -9.70 -0.98 -0.41
N GLN A 121 -9.24 0.14 -1.00
CA GLN A 121 -8.73 1.26 -0.22
C GLN A 121 -9.82 1.89 0.65
N GLN A 122 -11.04 2.02 0.13
CA GLN A 122 -12.15 2.52 0.94
C GLN A 122 -12.47 1.58 2.10
N ALA A 123 -12.42 0.25 1.90
CA ALA A 123 -12.57 -0.69 2.99
C ALA A 123 -11.47 -0.50 4.06
N TYR A 124 -10.21 -0.34 3.65
CA TYR A 124 -9.11 -0.06 4.58
C TYR A 124 -9.37 1.21 5.39
N ASP A 125 -9.76 2.30 4.74
CA ASP A 125 -9.91 3.60 5.39
C ASP A 125 -11.17 3.66 6.27
N LEU A 126 -12.30 3.14 5.77
CA LEU A 126 -13.61 3.30 6.40
C LEU A 126 -13.77 2.43 7.63
N ILE A 127 -13.40 1.14 7.52
CA ILE A 127 -13.55 0.18 8.61
C ILE A 127 -12.22 -0.17 9.27
N ASN A 128 -11.09 0.43 8.86
CA ASN A 128 -9.77 0.16 9.44
C ASN A 128 -9.43 -1.34 9.44
N ILE A 129 -9.70 -2.03 8.33
CA ILE A 129 -9.32 -3.43 8.11
C ILE A 129 -7.92 -3.50 7.50
N HIS A 130 -7.08 -4.42 7.98
CA HIS A 130 -5.73 -4.58 7.43
C HIS A 130 -5.78 -5.26 6.05
N HIS A 131 -4.87 -4.88 5.16
CA HIS A 131 -4.84 -5.37 3.77
C HIS A 131 -4.72 -6.90 3.67
N ASN A 132 -3.89 -7.53 4.52
CA ASN A 132 -3.79 -8.99 4.57
C ASN A 132 -5.13 -9.63 4.99
N THR A 133 -5.78 -9.09 6.02
CA THR A 133 -7.06 -9.63 6.49
C THR A 133 -8.14 -9.52 5.42
N LEU A 134 -8.25 -8.38 4.74
CA LEU A 134 -9.22 -8.24 3.65
C LEU A 134 -8.92 -9.22 2.50
N ASN A 135 -7.64 -9.40 2.14
CA ASN A 135 -7.27 -10.37 1.12
C ASN A 135 -7.58 -11.80 1.55
N ASP A 136 -7.36 -12.17 2.81
CA ASP A 136 -7.73 -13.47 3.35
C ASP A 136 -9.26 -13.69 3.29
N CYS A 137 -10.04 -12.65 3.60
CA CYS A 137 -11.50 -12.69 3.47
C CYS A 137 -11.94 -12.89 2.02
N LEU A 138 -11.37 -12.14 1.08
CA LEU A 138 -11.75 -12.19 -0.34
C LEU A 138 -11.27 -13.45 -1.06
N ASN A 139 -10.05 -13.91 -0.77
CA ASN A 139 -9.44 -15.03 -1.49
C ASN A 139 -9.78 -16.39 -0.87
N SER A 140 -9.81 -16.45 0.47
CA SER A 140 -10.02 -17.70 1.22
C SER A 140 -11.44 -17.84 1.76
N GLY A 141 -12.28 -16.81 1.61
CA GLY A 141 -13.63 -16.78 2.17
C GLY A 141 -13.66 -16.64 3.69
N ASN A 142 -12.56 -16.20 4.31
CA ASN A 142 -12.49 -16.07 5.77
C ASN A 142 -13.54 -15.07 6.27
N ILE A 143 -14.29 -15.47 7.29
CA ILE A 143 -15.30 -14.61 7.91
C ILE A 143 -14.62 -13.59 8.81
N TYR A 144 -14.87 -12.32 8.54
CA TYR A 144 -14.32 -11.23 9.32
C TYR A 144 -15.14 -11.01 10.60
N LEU A 145 -14.45 -11.00 11.76
CA LEU A 145 -15.05 -10.85 13.09
C LEU A 145 -16.20 -11.87 13.35
N ASP A 146 -16.10 -13.06 12.77
CA ASP A 146 -17.12 -14.12 12.80
C ASP A 146 -18.54 -13.65 12.39
N THR A 147 -18.65 -12.52 11.69
CA THR A 147 -19.93 -11.86 11.41
C THR A 147 -20.06 -11.43 9.94
N TYR A 148 -18.96 -10.99 9.33
CA TYR A 148 -18.99 -10.34 8.02
C TYR A 148 -18.32 -11.19 6.94
N PHE A 149 -19.02 -11.38 5.84
CA PHE A 149 -18.48 -12.01 4.63
C PHE A 149 -18.20 -10.95 3.57
N PHE A 150 -17.09 -11.09 2.85
CA PHE A 150 -16.69 -10.16 1.79
C PHE A 150 -16.67 -10.88 0.44
N SER A 151 -17.18 -10.21 -0.59
CA SER A 151 -17.18 -10.71 -1.97
C SER A 151 -16.75 -9.62 -2.95
N LEU A 152 -16.16 -10.02 -4.08
CA LEU A 152 -15.94 -9.16 -5.24
C LEU A 152 -17.16 -9.10 -6.17
N ASP A 153 -17.98 -10.16 -6.14
CA ASP A 153 -19.17 -10.30 -6.96
C ASP A 153 -20.42 -10.12 -6.10
N LEU A 154 -21.42 -9.46 -6.66
CA LEU A 154 -22.72 -9.31 -6.02
C LEU A 154 -23.42 -10.68 -6.01
N ILE A 155 -23.78 -11.17 -4.81
CA ILE A 155 -24.58 -12.38 -4.64
C ILE A 155 -26.05 -12.03 -4.90
N GLU A 156 -26.60 -12.46 -6.04
CA GLU A 156 -27.98 -12.17 -6.46
C GLU A 156 -29.02 -12.91 -5.61
N GLU A 157 -28.63 -14.04 -5.01
CA GLU A 157 -29.48 -14.86 -4.14
C GLU A 157 -29.65 -14.28 -2.73
N SER A 158 -29.06 -13.12 -2.45
CA SER A 158 -29.23 -12.40 -1.19
C SER A 158 -30.69 -11.94 -1.04
N PRO A 159 -31.39 -12.30 0.06
CA PRO A 159 -32.83 -12.09 0.15
C PRO A 159 -33.25 -10.62 0.24
N GLU A 160 -32.39 -9.75 0.79
CA GLU A 160 -32.66 -8.31 0.94
C GLU A 160 -31.35 -7.49 0.95
N THR A 161 -31.40 -6.29 0.34
CA THR A 161 -30.33 -5.29 0.44
C THR A 161 -30.65 -4.29 1.55
N ASN A 162 -29.90 -4.33 2.66
CA ASN A 162 -30.00 -3.32 3.71
C ASN A 162 -28.74 -2.46 3.70
N LEU A 163 -28.65 -1.58 2.69
CA LEU A 163 -27.49 -0.72 2.52
C LEU A 163 -27.46 0.36 3.61
N ILE A 164 -26.50 0.23 4.50
CA ILE A 164 -26.29 1.13 5.62
C ILE A 164 -25.42 2.32 5.18
N PRO A 165 -25.64 3.55 5.67
CA PRO A 165 -24.75 4.69 5.39
C PRO A 165 -23.30 4.48 5.89
N SER A 166 -22.33 5.16 5.28
CA SER A 166 -20.90 5.02 5.59
C SER A 166 -20.54 5.29 7.06
N ASP A 167 -21.23 6.23 7.71
CA ASP A 167 -20.93 6.55 9.11
C ASP A 167 -21.41 5.46 10.06
N GLN A 168 -22.53 4.83 9.72
CA GLN A 168 -23.10 3.73 10.50
C GLN A 168 -22.31 2.43 10.31
N ILE A 169 -21.80 2.15 9.10
CA ILE A 169 -21.01 0.94 8.87
C ILE A 169 -19.69 0.95 9.66
N LYS A 170 -19.05 2.13 9.77
CA LYS A 170 -17.83 2.32 10.55
C LYS A 170 -18.07 2.00 12.03
N SER A 171 -19.14 2.55 12.61
CA SER A 171 -19.51 2.30 14.01
C SER A 171 -19.87 0.83 14.23
N LEU A 172 -20.67 0.23 13.35
CA LEU A 172 -21.08 -1.17 13.45
C LEU A 172 -19.88 -2.12 13.51
N VAL A 173 -18.91 -1.95 12.61
CA VAL A 173 -17.69 -2.78 12.58
C VAL A 173 -16.80 -2.52 13.79
N SER A 174 -16.67 -1.26 14.21
CA SER A 174 -15.90 -0.88 15.40
C SER A 174 -16.46 -1.55 16.66
N ASP A 175 -17.77 -1.50 16.87
CA ASP A 175 -18.45 -2.09 18.02
C ASP A 175 -18.27 -3.61 18.05
N LYS A 176 -18.41 -4.27 16.90
CA LYS A 176 -18.12 -5.72 16.80
C LYS A 176 -16.68 -6.06 17.07
N ARG A 177 -15.72 -5.25 16.60
CA ARG A 177 -14.30 -5.47 16.85
C ARG A 177 -13.97 -5.37 18.34
N ASN A 178 -14.56 -4.43 19.05
CA ASN A 178 -14.31 -4.23 20.49
C ASN A 178 -14.73 -5.42 21.36
N VAL A 179 -15.77 -6.17 20.94
CA VAL A 179 -16.24 -7.36 21.65
C VAL A 179 -15.70 -8.67 21.05
N TYR A 180 -14.90 -8.59 19.99
CA TYR A 180 -14.40 -9.77 19.30
C TYR A 180 -13.22 -10.41 20.04
N ASN A 181 -13.39 -11.68 20.40
CA ASN A 181 -12.31 -12.47 20.98
C ASN A 181 -11.43 -13.07 19.88
N VAL A 182 -10.18 -12.61 19.81
CA VAL A 182 -9.19 -13.09 18.84
C VAL A 182 -8.90 -14.57 19.09
N LYS A 183 -9.25 -15.42 18.13
CA LYS A 183 -8.93 -16.84 18.15
C LYS A 183 -7.50 -17.03 17.66
N HIS A 184 -6.60 -17.36 18.58
CA HIS A 184 -5.28 -17.85 18.22
C HIS A 184 -5.35 -19.35 17.93
N PRO A 185 -4.70 -19.85 16.86
CA PRO A 185 -4.60 -21.29 16.65
C PRO A 185 -3.96 -21.93 17.88
N ALA A 186 -4.53 -23.04 18.34
CA ALA A 186 -4.00 -23.78 19.48
C ALA A 186 -2.54 -24.14 19.21
N ALA A 187 -1.69 -24.00 20.23
CA ALA A 187 -0.31 -24.43 20.14
C ALA A 187 -0.30 -25.94 19.85
N LYS A 188 0.45 -26.34 18.82
CA LYS A 188 0.64 -27.76 18.51
C LYS A 188 1.63 -28.35 19.50
N SER A 189 1.34 -29.55 20.03
CA SER A 189 2.33 -30.28 20.80
C SER A 189 3.45 -30.77 19.87
N ILE A 190 4.66 -30.83 20.42
CA ILE A 190 5.87 -31.23 19.71
C ILE A 190 6.56 -32.32 20.51
N LEU A 191 6.70 -33.48 19.90
CA LEU A 191 7.50 -34.58 20.43
C LEU A 191 8.97 -34.38 20.04
N ALA A 192 9.84 -34.27 21.03
CA ALA A 192 11.29 -34.21 20.83
C ALA A 192 11.90 -35.58 21.18
N GLU A 193 12.47 -36.24 20.17
CA GLU A 193 13.03 -37.59 20.31
C GLU A 193 14.55 -37.59 20.32
N PHE A 194 15.14 -38.32 21.27
CA PHE A 194 16.57 -38.56 21.33
C PHE A 194 16.91 -39.82 20.56
N LYS A 195 17.58 -39.66 19.41
CA LYS A 195 17.93 -40.75 18.47
C LYS A 195 18.46 -42.03 19.14
N ASN A 196 19.37 -41.88 20.10
CA ASN A 196 20.08 -43.01 20.72
C ASN A 196 19.55 -43.36 22.12
N GLU A 197 18.63 -42.56 22.67
CA GLU A 197 18.15 -42.72 24.05
C GLU A 197 16.65 -42.41 24.18
N PRO A 198 15.76 -43.31 23.71
CA PRO A 198 14.32 -43.08 23.70
C PRO A 198 13.71 -42.74 25.08
N LYS A 199 14.36 -43.21 26.16
CA LYS A 199 13.97 -42.92 27.55
C LYS A 199 14.05 -41.42 27.91
N LYS A 200 14.76 -40.61 27.11
CA LYS A 200 14.90 -39.16 27.31
C LYS A 200 13.91 -38.35 26.46
N ASN A 201 13.03 -38.98 25.69
CA ASN A 201 12.06 -38.27 24.85
C ASN A 201 11.17 -37.35 25.71
N LEU A 202 10.88 -36.16 25.19
CA LEU A 202 10.09 -35.14 25.89
C LEU A 202 9.02 -34.59 24.97
N GLU A 203 7.84 -34.31 25.51
CA GLU A 203 6.77 -33.63 24.80
C GLU A 203 6.65 -32.18 25.27
N PHE A 204 6.45 -31.27 24.32
CA PHE A 204 6.32 -29.83 24.57
C PHE A 204 4.98 -29.34 24.04
N ASN A 205 4.25 -28.58 24.85
CA ASN A 205 2.96 -28.00 24.46
C ASN A 205 3.05 -26.85 23.43
N SER A 206 4.25 -26.39 23.07
CA SER A 206 4.44 -25.32 22.09
C SER A 206 5.88 -25.25 21.57
N LEU A 207 6.06 -24.57 20.42
CA LEU A 207 7.39 -24.22 19.91
C LEU A 207 8.19 -23.36 20.89
N ASN A 208 7.53 -22.49 21.65
CA ASN A 208 8.18 -21.62 22.63
C ASN A 208 8.75 -22.44 23.80
N SER A 209 8.01 -23.42 24.32
CA SER A 209 8.49 -24.26 25.42
C SER A 209 9.65 -25.15 24.98
N LEU A 210 9.58 -25.73 23.78
CA LEU A 210 10.68 -26.47 23.17
C LEU A 210 11.94 -25.59 22.99
N ALA A 211 11.80 -24.41 22.39
CA ALA A 211 12.93 -23.52 22.14
C ALA A 211 13.60 -23.05 23.44
N LYS A 212 12.82 -22.78 24.48
CA LYS A 212 13.32 -22.43 25.81
C LYS A 212 14.11 -23.59 26.44
N HIS A 213 13.57 -24.81 26.35
CA HIS A 213 14.24 -26.00 26.88
C HIS A 213 15.55 -26.29 26.16
N LEU A 214 15.55 -26.25 24.82
CA LEU A 214 16.74 -26.48 24.02
C LEU A 214 17.71 -25.30 24.01
N LYS A 215 17.34 -24.13 24.57
CA LYS A 215 18.08 -22.87 24.39
C LYS A 215 18.42 -22.63 22.91
N GLY A 216 17.41 -22.82 22.06
CA GLY A 216 17.54 -22.81 20.61
C GLY A 216 16.78 -21.66 19.96
N ASP A 217 17.17 -21.32 18.73
CA ASP A 217 16.42 -20.34 17.95
C ASP A 217 15.12 -20.95 17.42
N ARG A 218 14.00 -20.24 17.60
CA ARG A 218 12.66 -20.71 17.23
C ARG A 218 12.49 -20.87 15.73
N GLN A 219 13.12 -20.00 14.94
CA GLN A 219 13.01 -20.03 13.49
C GLN A 219 13.73 -21.27 12.97
N VAL A 220 14.95 -21.54 13.46
CA VAL A 220 15.69 -22.76 13.10
C VAL A 220 14.91 -24.01 13.47
N ILE A 221 14.38 -24.12 14.69
CA ILE A 221 13.58 -25.30 15.11
C ILE A 221 12.35 -25.47 14.21
N ARG A 222 11.69 -24.38 13.83
CA ARG A 222 10.53 -24.40 12.94
C ARG A 222 10.87 -24.95 11.55
N GLU A 223 12.02 -24.59 11.00
CA GLU A 223 12.48 -25.10 9.70
C GLU A 223 12.66 -26.63 9.72
N TYR A 224 13.19 -27.20 10.82
CA TYR A 224 13.24 -28.66 10.99
C TYR A 224 11.84 -29.28 11.10
N LEU A 225 10.93 -28.67 11.86
CA LEU A 225 9.55 -29.17 12.00
C LEU A 225 8.75 -29.13 10.69
N LYS A 226 9.10 -28.21 9.78
CA LYS A 226 8.50 -28.13 8.44
C LYS A 226 9.18 -29.03 7.41
N GLY A 227 10.31 -29.65 7.76
CA GLY A 227 11.15 -30.41 6.81
C GLY A 227 11.95 -29.53 5.84
N GLU A 228 12.04 -28.22 6.07
CA GLU A 228 12.87 -27.29 5.28
C GLU A 228 14.37 -27.51 5.57
N LYS A 229 14.70 -28.03 6.77
CA LYS A 229 16.04 -28.49 7.15
C LYS A 229 16.08 -29.99 7.36
N SER A 230 17.05 -30.65 6.72
CA SER A 230 17.28 -32.09 6.82
C SER A 230 18.24 -32.45 7.96
N GLY A 231 18.15 -33.67 8.46
CA GLY A 231 19.03 -34.20 9.51
C GLY A 231 18.48 -33.99 10.92
N TYR A 232 19.32 -34.23 11.93
CA TYR A 232 18.92 -34.10 13.33
C TYR A 232 19.15 -32.68 13.83
N TYR A 233 18.16 -32.11 14.51
CA TYR A 233 18.36 -30.84 15.21
C TYR A 233 19.45 -31.00 16.28
N ARG A 234 20.60 -30.34 16.06
CA ARG A 234 21.83 -30.48 16.87
C ARG A 234 22.49 -31.86 16.89
N GLY A 235 22.09 -32.79 16.03
CA GLY A 235 22.85 -34.02 15.82
C GLY A 235 23.93 -33.80 14.78
N LYS A 236 25.09 -34.46 14.97
CA LYS A 236 26.03 -34.72 13.88
C LYS A 236 25.50 -35.84 13.01
#